data_AF-L8JKM4-F1
#
_entry.id   AF-L8JKM4-F1
#
_cell.length_a   1.000
_cell.length_b   1.000
_cell.length_c   1.000
_cell.angle_alpha   90.00
_cell.angle_beta   90.00
_cell.angle_gamma   90.00
#
_symmetry.space_group_name_H-M   'P 1'
#
loop_
_entity.id
_entity.type
_entity.pdbx_description
1 polymer ?
#
loop_
_entity_poly.entity_id
_entity_poly.type
_entity_poly.pdbx_seq_one_letter_code
_entity_poly.pdbx_strand_id
1 'polypeptide(L)'
;MGGKLMHWMDIVSAISAQKHSNRIVVTASVDNVSFGKPIQLGNVVTLNAKVTRAFSSSMEVHIKVEAEDIPSGKKFASNSAFFTFVAVDQSGRPIDVPEAVPETDEEKELYAGALRRRQLRLVLAGRMEPDEATELKSIFNFEKE
;
A
#
# COMPACT_ATOMS: atom_id res chain seq x y z
N MET A 1 2.12 -6.59 20.22
CA MET A 1 2.92 -7.22 19.14
C MET A 1 2.76 -6.49 17.80
N GLY A 2 2.97 -5.16 17.75
CA GLY A 2 2.84 -4.40 16.49
C GLY A 2 3.89 -4.79 15.45
N GLY A 3 5.14 -5.01 15.88
CA GLY A 3 6.24 -5.42 14.99
C GLY A 3 5.99 -6.75 14.25
N LYS A 4 5.41 -7.75 14.93
CA LYS A 4 5.08 -9.05 14.31
C LYS A 4 4.01 -8.88 13.22
N LEU A 5 3.01 -8.04 13.48
CA LEU A 5 1.98 -7.74 12.50
C LEU A 5 2.54 -7.01 11.29
N MET A 6 3.40 -6.01 11.49
CA MET A 6 4.06 -5.31 10.38
C MET A 6 4.94 -6.25 9.54
N HIS A 7 5.62 -7.20 10.17
CA HIS A 7 6.38 -8.23 9.46
C HIS A 7 5.49 -9.11 8.57
N TRP A 8 4.34 -9.57 9.07
CA TRP A 8 3.37 -10.30 8.25
C TRP A 8 2.77 -9.45 7.13
N MET A 9 2.50 -8.17 7.42
CA MET A 9 1.98 -7.25 6.40
C MET A 9 2.96 -7.05 5.25
N ASP A 10 4.26 -6.90 5.55
CA ASP A 10 5.31 -6.79 4.53
C ASP A 10 5.38 -8.06 3.66
N ILE A 11 5.38 -9.25 4.27
CA ILE A 11 5.40 -10.53 3.54
C ILE A 11 4.18 -10.66 2.61
N VAL A 12 2.98 -10.45 3.13
CA VAL A 12 1.74 -10.64 2.34
C VAL A 12 1.65 -9.61 1.21
N SER A 13 2.08 -8.36 1.47
CA SER A 13 2.11 -7.32 0.45
C SER A 13 3.17 -7.60 -0.63
N ALA A 14 4.34 -8.10 -0.23
CA ALA A 14 5.40 -8.52 -1.15
C ALA A 14 4.91 -9.66 -2.04
N ILE A 15 4.23 -10.67 -1.50
CA ILE A 15 3.63 -11.76 -2.29
C ILE A 15 2.65 -11.20 -3.33
N SER A 16 1.81 -10.24 -2.96
CA SER A 16 0.87 -9.60 -3.90
C SER A 16 1.61 -8.88 -5.05
N ALA A 17 2.65 -8.10 -4.72
CA ALA A 17 3.49 -7.43 -5.70
C ALA A 17 4.28 -8.39 -6.60
N GLN A 18 4.78 -9.50 -6.06
CA GLN A 18 5.47 -10.55 -6.83
C GLN A 18 4.51 -11.25 -7.79
N LYS A 19 3.29 -11.58 -7.33
CA LYS A 19 2.26 -12.20 -8.19
C LYS A 19 1.86 -11.30 -9.35
N HIS A 20 1.80 -9.99 -9.13
CA HIS A 20 1.49 -9.01 -10.19
C HIS A 20 2.65 -8.83 -11.17
N SER A 21 3.87 -8.64 -10.67
CA SER A 21 5.03 -8.35 -11.53
C SER A 21 5.68 -9.59 -12.14
N ASN A 22 5.47 -10.78 -11.57
CA ASN A 22 6.23 -11.99 -11.84
C ASN A 22 7.76 -11.78 -11.68
N ARG A 23 8.16 -10.98 -10.69
CA ARG A 23 9.56 -10.60 -10.39
C ARG A 23 9.84 -10.63 -8.90
N ILE A 24 11.13 -10.65 -8.55
CA ILE A 24 11.59 -10.33 -7.20
C ILE A 24 11.31 -8.85 -6.95
N VAL A 25 10.85 -8.53 -5.74
CA VAL A 25 10.53 -7.18 -5.31
C VAL A 25 11.24 -6.85 -4.01
N VAL A 26 11.53 -5.57 -3.81
CA VAL A 26 12.07 -5.02 -2.57
C VAL A 26 11.13 -3.96 -2.00
N THR A 27 11.01 -3.90 -0.68
CA THR A 27 10.20 -2.90 0.01
C THR A 27 10.91 -1.54 -0.05
N ALA A 28 10.30 -0.56 -0.71
CA ALA A 28 10.84 0.79 -0.84
C ALA A 28 10.31 1.75 0.23
N SER A 29 9.04 1.62 0.60
CA SER A 29 8.44 2.40 1.68
C SER A 29 7.20 1.71 2.26
N VAL A 30 6.82 2.16 3.45
CA VAL A 30 5.53 1.84 4.07
C VAL A 30 4.90 3.15 4.50
N ASP A 31 3.68 3.40 4.02
CA ASP A 31 3.00 4.66 4.21
C ASP A 31 1.82 4.47 5.18
N ASN A 32 1.77 5.36 6.18
CA ASN A 32 0.66 5.57 7.12
C ASN A 32 0.09 4.29 7.77
N VAL A 33 0.91 3.58 8.55
CA VAL A 33 0.45 2.44 9.36
C VAL A 33 -0.31 2.99 10.58
N SER A 34 -1.62 2.73 10.65
CA SER A 34 -2.45 3.13 11.80
C SER A 34 -3.10 1.91 12.45
N PHE A 35 -2.95 1.77 13.78
CA PHE A 35 -3.55 0.69 14.56
C PHE A 35 -4.85 1.20 15.19
N GLY A 36 -5.99 0.94 14.55
CA GLY A 36 -7.29 1.46 14.98
C GLY A 36 -7.88 0.67 16.16
N LYS A 37 -7.77 -0.65 16.13
CA LYS A 37 -8.28 -1.54 17.20
C LYS A 37 -7.23 -2.57 17.61
N PRO A 38 -7.06 -2.83 18.92
CA PRO A 38 -6.11 -3.82 19.39
C PRO A 38 -6.56 -5.23 19.01
N ILE A 39 -5.65 -6.03 18.47
CA ILE A 39 -5.84 -7.47 18.26
C ILE A 39 -5.48 -8.18 19.57
N GLN A 40 -6.44 -8.90 20.14
CA GLN A 40 -6.26 -9.63 21.39
C GLN A 40 -5.64 -11.02 21.16
N LEU A 41 -5.04 -11.58 22.20
CA LEU A 41 -4.55 -12.96 22.17
C LEU A 41 -5.72 -13.92 21.88
N GLY A 42 -5.52 -14.83 20.94
CA GLY A 42 -6.55 -15.79 20.52
C GLY A 42 -7.45 -15.31 19.38
N ASN A 43 -7.36 -14.04 18.96
CA ASN A 43 -8.04 -13.61 17.74
C ASN A 43 -7.41 -14.24 16.50
N VAL A 44 -8.25 -14.57 15.52
CA VAL A 44 -7.81 -14.98 14.18
C VAL A 44 -7.58 -13.72 13.36
N VAL A 45 -6.43 -13.62 12.70
CA VAL A 45 -6.05 -12.44 11.91
C VAL A 45 -6.06 -12.80 10.42
N THR A 46 -6.76 -12.01 9.63
CA THR A 46 -6.81 -12.13 8.17
C THR A 46 -6.14 -10.91 7.55
N LEU A 47 -5.19 -11.13 6.64
CA LEU A 47 -4.49 -10.08 5.91
C LEU A 47 -4.83 -10.20 4.43
N ASN A 48 -5.40 -9.14 3.87
CA ASN A 48 -5.79 -9.05 2.46
C ASN A 48 -4.97 -7.96 1.79
N ALA A 49 -4.10 -8.32 0.83
CA ALA A 49 -3.25 -7.38 0.10
C ALA A 49 -3.54 -7.38 -1.40
N LYS A 50 -3.71 -6.19 -1.98
CA LYS A 50 -3.99 -5.99 -3.41
C LYS A 50 -3.12 -4.86 -3.97
N VAL A 51 -2.53 -5.10 -5.14
CA VAL A 51 -1.86 -4.03 -5.91
C VAL A 51 -2.92 -3.01 -6.31
N THR A 52 -2.77 -1.77 -5.84
CA THR A 52 -3.69 -0.67 -6.15
C THR A 52 -3.27 0.07 -7.40
N ARG A 53 -1.96 0.17 -7.66
CA ARG A 53 -1.42 0.79 -8.86
C ARG A 53 -0.01 0.29 -9.16
N ALA A 54 0.26 0.05 -10.44
CA ALA A 54 1.61 -0.15 -10.95
C ALA A 54 2.06 1.12 -11.71
N PHE A 55 3.33 1.48 -11.54
CA PHE A 55 3.99 2.56 -12.28
C PHE A 55 5.00 1.94 -13.26
N SER A 56 6.18 2.52 -13.45
CA SER A 56 7.22 1.92 -14.30
C SER A 56 7.77 0.64 -13.68
N SER A 57 8.53 0.75 -12.58
CA SER A 57 9.12 -0.38 -11.86
C SER A 57 8.58 -0.57 -10.44
N SER A 58 7.79 0.39 -9.97
CA SER A 58 7.24 0.41 -8.61
C SER A 58 5.74 0.09 -8.60
N MET A 59 5.29 -0.59 -7.56
CA MET A 59 3.88 -0.92 -7.32
C MET A 59 3.46 -0.46 -5.93
N GLU A 60 2.29 0.16 -5.83
CA GLU A 60 1.61 0.39 -4.57
C GLU A 60 0.72 -0.82 -4.25
N VAL A 61 0.80 -1.31 -3.01
CA VAL A 61 -0.01 -2.40 -2.48
C VAL A 61 -0.78 -1.90 -1.27
N HIS A 62 -2.10 -2.00 -1.31
CA HIS A 62 -2.94 -1.76 -0.14
C HIS A 62 -3.14 -3.06 0.61
N ILE A 63 -2.92 -3.04 1.93
CA ILE A 63 -3.18 -4.17 2.80
C ILE A 63 -4.21 -3.79 3.87
N LYS A 64 -5.23 -4.64 4.00
CA LYS A 64 -6.24 -4.58 5.06
C LYS A 64 -6.02 -5.72 6.04
N VAL A 65 -6.05 -5.42 7.33
CA VAL A 65 -5.95 -6.40 8.40
C VAL A 65 -7.27 -6.44 9.17
N GLU A 66 -7.86 -7.61 9.21
CA GLU A 66 -9.08 -7.90 9.97
C GLU A 66 -8.75 -8.88 11.09
N ALA A 67 -9.43 -8.74 12.22
CA ALA A 67 -9.34 -9.65 13.34
C ALA A 67 -10.74 -10.18 13.69
N GLU A 68 -10.77 -11.44 14.11
CA GLU A 68 -11.98 -12.15 14.49
C GLU A 68 -11.82 -12.77 15.87
N ASP A 69 -12.78 -12.51 16.74
CA ASP A 69 -12.93 -13.20 18.01
C ASP A 69 -13.84 -14.42 17.82
N ILE A 70 -13.25 -15.61 17.74
CA ILE A 70 -13.96 -16.85 17.36
C ILE A 70 -15.11 -17.19 18.31
N PRO A 71 -14.96 -17.16 19.66
CA PRO A 71 -16.07 -17.42 20.58
C PRO A 71 -17.27 -16.48 20.40
N SER A 72 -17.04 -15.20 20.05
CA SER A 72 -18.13 -14.23 19.87
C SER A 72 -18.59 -14.08 18.41
N GLY A 73 -17.84 -14.62 17.45
CA GLY A 73 -18.07 -14.46 16.01
C GLY A 73 -17.89 -13.02 15.50
N LYS A 74 -17.31 -12.12 16.31
CA LYS A 74 -17.19 -10.70 15.95
C LYS A 74 -15.94 -10.46 15.11
N LYS A 75 -16.15 -9.93 13.90
CA LYS A 75 -15.09 -9.45 13.00
C LYS A 75 -14.94 -7.93 13.07
N PHE A 76 -13.71 -7.45 12.99
CA PHE A 76 -13.43 -6.02 12.93
C PHE A 76 -12.15 -5.71 12.15
N ALA A 77 -12.15 -4.57 11.45
CA ALA A 77 -10.93 -4.01 10.87
C ALA A 77 -10.00 -3.52 11.99
N SER A 78 -8.75 -3.99 11.97
CA SER A 78 -7.70 -3.63 12.93
C SER A 78 -6.87 -2.45 12.41
N ASN A 79 -6.31 -2.61 11.20
CA ASN A 79 -5.39 -1.66 10.60
C ASN A 79 -5.36 -1.81 9.08
N SER A 80 -4.90 -0.75 8.42
CA SER A 80 -4.58 -0.77 7.00
C SER A 80 -3.28 0.00 6.76
N ALA A 81 -2.63 -0.28 5.64
CA ALA A 81 -1.42 0.42 5.23
C ALA A 81 -1.24 0.35 3.71
N PHE A 82 -0.42 1.24 3.18
CA PHE A 82 0.05 1.19 1.80
C PHE A 82 1.54 0.88 1.79
N PHE A 83 1.93 -0.15 1.04
CA PHE A 83 3.32 -0.51 0.81
C PHE A 83 3.72 -0.12 -0.59
N THR A 84 4.95 0.34 -0.76
CA THR A 84 5.55 0.52 -2.08
C THR A 84 6.64 -0.50 -2.28
N PHE A 85 6.50 -1.30 -3.32
CA PHE A 85 7.49 -2.26 -3.76
C PHE A 85 8.13 -1.83 -5.08
N VAL A 86 9.40 -2.16 -5.26
CA VAL A 86 10.10 -2.00 -6.54
C VAL A 86 10.50 -3.37 -7.05
N ALA A 87 10.08 -3.72 -8.27
CA ALA A 87 10.54 -4.92 -8.94
C ALA A 87 11.98 -4.76 -9.40
N VAL A 88 12.80 -5.79 -9.23
CA VAL A 88 14.23 -5.78 -9.58
C VAL A 88 14.63 -6.97 -10.43
N ASP A 89 15.66 -6.76 -11.26
CA ASP A 89 16.32 -7.81 -12.03
C ASP A 89 17.35 -8.60 -11.18
N GLN A 90 18.08 -9.52 -11.83
CA GLN A 90 19.10 -10.35 -11.19
C GLN A 90 20.30 -9.53 -10.66
N SER A 91 20.50 -8.31 -11.17
CA SER A 91 21.54 -7.37 -10.74
C SER A 91 21.03 -6.39 -9.68
N GLY A 92 19.78 -6.54 -9.22
CA GLY A 92 19.14 -5.63 -8.27
C GLY A 92 18.70 -4.29 -8.87
N ARG A 93 18.67 -4.15 -10.20
CA ARG A 93 18.24 -2.91 -10.87
C ARG A 93 16.73 -2.91 -11.09
N PRO A 94 16.06 -1.75 -10.99
CA PRO A 94 14.62 -1.66 -11.24
C PRO A 94 14.26 -2.17 -12.65
N ILE A 95 13.16 -2.93 -12.74
CA ILE A 95 12.64 -3.48 -14.00
C ILE A 95 11.16 -3.14 -14.16
N ASP A 96 10.72 -2.96 -15.40
CA ASP A 96 9.33 -2.62 -15.71
C ASP A 96 8.35 -3.71 -15.27
N VAL A 97 7.16 -3.28 -14.85
CA VAL A 97 6.07 -4.14 -14.39
C VAL A 97 4.81 -3.95 -15.23
N PRO A 98 3.92 -4.97 -15.31
CA PRO A 98 2.61 -4.81 -15.96
C PRO A 98 1.78 -3.72 -15.29
N GLU A 99 0.96 -3.01 -16.07
CA GLU A 99 0.00 -2.08 -15.49
C GLU A 99 -1.09 -2.82 -14.70
N ALA A 100 -1.57 -2.22 -13.61
CA ALA A 100 -2.71 -2.71 -12.86
C ALA A 100 -4.00 -2.08 -13.40
N VAL A 101 -4.97 -2.90 -13.82
CA VAL A 101 -6.27 -2.44 -14.31
C VAL A 101 -7.30 -2.59 -13.18
N PRO A 102 -7.86 -1.49 -12.63
CA PRO A 102 -8.90 -1.57 -11.60
C PRO A 102 -10.25 -1.97 -12.22
N GLU A 103 -10.96 -2.90 -11.60
CA GLU A 103 -12.24 -3.42 -12.11
C GLU A 103 -13.44 -2.84 -11.33
N THR A 104 -13.35 -2.88 -10.00
CA THR A 104 -14.42 -2.42 -9.10
C THR A 104 -14.32 -0.93 -8.82
N ASP A 105 -15.41 -0.32 -8.37
CA ASP A 105 -15.41 1.12 -8.06
C ASP A 105 -14.45 1.46 -6.90
N GLU A 106 -14.38 0.59 -5.89
CA GLU A 106 -13.38 0.71 -4.82
C GLU A 106 -11.94 0.68 -5.37
N GLU A 107 -11.66 -0.19 -6.35
CA GLU A 107 -10.34 -0.26 -6.97
C GLU A 107 -10.02 0.98 -7.80
N LYS A 108 -11.00 1.54 -8.51
CA LYS A 108 -10.81 2.77 -9.27
C LYS A 108 -10.50 3.95 -8.35
N GLU A 109 -11.20 4.04 -7.22
CA GLU A 109 -10.92 5.05 -6.19
C GLU A 109 -9.51 4.89 -5.61
N LEU A 110 -9.11 3.66 -5.26
CA LEU A 110 -7.78 3.36 -4.76
C LEU A 110 -6.69 3.67 -5.79
N TYR A 111 -6.91 3.31 -7.06
CA TYR A 111 -5.99 3.57 -8.17
C TYR A 111 -5.81 5.08 -8.41
N ALA A 112 -6.90 5.86 -8.39
CA ALA A 112 -6.85 7.32 -8.52
C ALA A 112 -6.10 7.96 -7.35
N GLY A 113 -6.36 7.50 -6.11
CA GLY A 113 -5.69 7.99 -4.91
C GLY A 113 -4.19 7.67 -4.82
N ALA A 114 -3.72 6.63 -5.53
CA ALA A 114 -2.33 6.18 -5.47
C ALA A 114 -1.33 7.23 -5.98
N LEU A 115 -1.70 8.07 -6.96
CA LEU A 115 -0.84 9.16 -7.42
C LEU A 115 -0.59 10.19 -6.31
N ARG A 116 -1.64 10.56 -5.59
CA ARG A 116 -1.58 11.54 -4.51
C ARG A 116 -0.72 11.04 -3.36
N ARG A 117 -0.92 9.78 -2.96
CA ARG A 117 -0.07 9.11 -1.96
C ARG A 117 1.38 9.04 -2.40
N ARG A 118 1.64 8.70 -3.67
CA ARG A 118 3.00 8.70 -4.23
C ARG A 118 3.65 10.08 -4.18
N GLN A 119 2.95 11.13 -4.59
CA GLN A 119 3.49 12.49 -4.57
C GLN A 119 3.79 12.93 -3.13
N LEU A 120 2.86 12.73 -2.19
CA LEU A 120 3.08 13.03 -0.77
C LEU A 120 4.32 12.32 -0.23
N ARG A 121 4.46 11.02 -0.51
CA ARG A 121 5.62 10.24 -0.10
C ARG A 121 6.92 10.80 -0.69
N LEU A 122 6.94 11.14 -1.99
CA LEU A 122 8.14 11.67 -2.64
C LEU A 122 8.52 13.05 -2.09
N VAL A 123 7.55 13.91 -1.82
CA VAL A 123 7.77 15.21 -1.16
C VAL A 123 8.35 15.02 0.23
N LEU A 124 7.74 14.17 1.07
CA LEU A 124 8.25 13.87 2.42
C LEU A 124 9.65 13.24 2.40
N ALA A 125 10.00 12.51 1.33
CA ALA A 125 11.32 11.91 1.14
C ALA A 125 12.35 12.87 0.51
N GLY A 126 11.98 14.11 0.18
CA GLY A 126 12.87 15.09 -0.47
C GLY A 126 13.26 14.72 -1.90
N ARG A 127 12.41 13.95 -2.60
CA ARG A 127 12.64 13.47 -3.98
C ARG A 127 11.71 14.13 -5.01
N MET A 128 10.88 15.07 -4.57
CA MET A 128 9.95 15.84 -5.37
C MET A 128 9.75 17.17 -4.67
N GLU A 129 9.83 18.28 -5.41
CA GLU A 129 9.50 19.57 -4.84
C GLU A 129 7.99 19.66 -4.61
N PRO A 130 7.53 20.26 -3.50
CA PRO A 130 6.10 20.44 -3.23
C PRO A 130 5.36 21.07 -4.40
N ASP A 131 6.05 21.91 -5.19
CA ASP A 131 5.44 22.60 -6.31
C ASP A 131 5.05 21.70 -7.48
N GLU A 132 5.75 20.58 -7.65
CA GLU A 132 5.54 19.59 -8.70
C GLU A 132 4.44 18.57 -8.33
N ALA A 133 3.98 18.57 -7.07
CA ALA A 133 2.98 17.65 -6.55
C ALA A 133 1.53 18.05 -6.93
N THR A 134 1.24 18.12 -8.24
CA THR A 134 -0.03 18.60 -8.81
C THR A 134 -1.27 17.87 -8.30
N GLU A 135 -1.25 16.55 -8.27
CA GLU A 135 -2.34 15.70 -7.80
C GLU A 135 -2.58 15.85 -6.29
N LEU A 136 -1.53 16.09 -5.51
CA LEU A 136 -1.65 16.35 -4.08
C LEU A 136 -2.21 17.75 -3.82
N LYS A 137 -1.74 18.77 -4.56
CA LYS A 137 -2.22 20.15 -4.47
C LYS A 137 -3.71 20.27 -4.79
N SER A 138 -4.22 19.52 -5.76
CA SER A 138 -5.62 19.59 -6.18
C SER A 138 -6.63 19.25 -5.06
N ILE A 139 -6.22 18.50 -4.02
CA ILE A 139 -7.10 18.16 -2.87
C ILE A 139 -7.35 19.38 -1.98
N PHE A 140 -6.38 20.30 -1.92
CA PHE A 140 -6.41 21.43 -0.98
C PHE A 140 -7.07 22.69 -1.55
N ASN A 141 -7.64 22.63 -2.77
CA ASN A 141 -8.31 23.76 -3.44
C ASN A 141 -7.47 25.06 -3.46
N PHE A 142 -6.16 24.98 -3.71
CA PHE A 142 -5.32 26.17 -3.85
C PHE A 142 -5.59 27.00 -5.12
N GLU A 143 -6.55 26.59 -5.95
CA GLU A 143 -7.02 27.34 -7.13
C GLU A 143 -8.35 28.06 -6.86
N LYS A 144 -8.37 28.96 -5.88
CA LYS A 144 -9.34 30.06 -5.79
C LYS A 144 -8.70 31.26 -5.08
N GLU A 145 -7.95 32.04 -5.84
CA GLU A 145 -7.79 33.49 -5.66
C GLU A 145 -7.59 34.16 -7.03
#